data_AF-A0AAD4LK89-F1
#
_entry.id   AF-A0AAD4LK89-F1
#
_cell.length_a   1.000
_cell.length_b   1.000
_cell.length_c   1.000
_cell.angle_alpha   90.00
_cell.angle_beta   90.00
_cell.angle_gamma   90.00
#
_symmetry.space_group_name_H-M   'P 1'
#
loop_
_entity.id
_entity.type
_entity.pdbx_description
1 polymer ?
#
loop_
_entity_poly.entity_id
_entity_poly.type
_entity_poly.pdbx_seq_one_letter_code
_entity_poly.pdbx_strand_id
1 'polypeptide(L)'
;MSDSVADSDSKFEEEVLVFAALVFGVSVYWYSARFDKQPVHTSVLSGQQWLDERLAGHDARFHNELGMNKFVFRRLLLVLEADARLHGTRHVHAAEQLAIFLHYTCRGLSNRALQE
;
A
#
# COMPACT_ATOMS: atom_id res chain seq x y z
N MET A 1 68.07 -5.54 -0.72
CA MET A 1 67.29 -4.28 -0.79
C MET A 1 65.88 -4.51 -1.35
N SER A 2 65.33 -5.73 -1.25
CA SER A 2 64.06 -6.11 -1.93
C SER A 2 62.92 -6.46 -0.96
N ASP A 3 63.19 -6.55 0.35
CA ASP A 3 62.20 -7.02 1.32
C ASP A 3 61.25 -5.90 1.81
N SER A 4 61.60 -4.62 1.63
CA SER A 4 60.77 -3.49 2.10
C SER A 4 59.63 -3.13 1.15
N VAL A 5 59.67 -3.58 -0.11
CA VAL A 5 58.64 -3.26 -1.11
C VAL A 5 57.45 -4.22 -0.99
N ALA A 6 57.70 -5.49 -0.66
CA ALA A 6 56.65 -6.50 -0.49
C ALA A 6 55.83 -6.32 0.80
N ASP A 7 56.44 -5.79 1.87
CA ASP A 7 55.78 -5.53 3.16
C ASP A 7 54.78 -4.35 3.10
N SER A 8 55.03 -3.39 2.20
CA SER A 8 54.16 -2.23 2.05
C SER A 8 52.94 -2.52 1.17
N ASP A 9 53.06 -3.47 0.24
CA ASP A 9 52.00 -3.87 -0.69
C ASP A 9 50.97 -4.78 0.00
N SER A 10 51.43 -5.69 0.87
CA SER A 10 50.56 -6.57 1.67
C SER A 10 49.70 -5.79 2.67
N LYS A 11 50.25 -4.74 3.29
CA LYS A 11 49.52 -3.87 4.21
C LYS A 11 48.47 -3.02 3.49
N PHE A 12 48.78 -2.59 2.27
CA PHE A 12 47.85 -1.84 1.43
C PHE A 12 46.66 -2.72 1.01
N GLU A 13 46.91 -3.97 0.61
CA GLU A 13 45.86 -4.94 0.31
C GLU A 13 44.97 -5.24 1.54
N GLU A 14 45.54 -5.35 2.74
CA GLU A 14 44.78 -5.55 3.98
C GLU A 14 43.88 -4.34 4.29
N GLU A 15 44.37 -3.10 4.11
CA GLU A 15 43.56 -1.90 4.26
C GLU A 15 42.42 -1.84 3.23
N VAL A 16 42.70 -2.14 1.96
CA VAL A 16 41.67 -2.19 0.91
C VAL A 16 40.62 -3.25 1.21
N LEU A 17 41.03 -4.42 1.71
CA LEU A 17 40.11 -5.49 2.12
C LEU A 17 39.22 -5.07 3.29
N VAL A 18 39.77 -4.39 4.31
CA VAL A 18 39.00 -3.87 5.45
C VAL A 18 38.00 -2.81 5.00
N PHE A 19 38.41 -1.87 4.15
CA PHE A 19 37.52 -0.86 3.58
C PHE A 19 36.41 -1.47 2.72
N ALA A 20 36.76 -2.43 1.85
CA ALA A 20 35.77 -3.14 1.04
C ALA A 20 34.76 -3.91 1.90
N ALA A 21 35.21 -4.58 2.97
CA ALA A 21 34.35 -5.28 3.92
C ALA A 21 33.42 -4.31 4.67
N LEU A 22 33.91 -3.13 5.07
CA LEU A 22 33.09 -2.09 5.69
C LEU A 22 32.01 -1.56 4.74
N VAL A 23 32.40 -1.21 3.51
CA VAL A 23 31.46 -0.71 2.49
C VAL A 23 30.42 -1.78 2.15
N PHE A 24 30.81 -3.05 2.04
CA PHE A 24 29.90 -4.16 1.81
C PHE A 24 28.94 -4.36 2.99
N GLY A 25 29.44 -4.39 4.22
CA GLY A 25 28.62 -4.54 5.42
C GLY A 25 27.61 -3.39 5.61
N VAL A 26 28.06 -2.16 5.41
CA VAL A 26 27.19 -0.97 5.42
C VAL A 26 26.15 -1.08 4.30
N SER A 27 26.55 -1.43 3.08
CA SER A 27 25.61 -1.62 1.96
C SER A 27 24.57 -2.69 2.31
N VAL A 28 24.98 -3.89 2.74
CA VAL A 28 24.05 -4.96 3.13
C VAL A 28 23.11 -4.52 4.24
N TYR A 29 23.57 -3.77 5.24
CA TYR A 29 22.74 -3.23 6.31
C TYR A 29 21.71 -2.20 5.80
N TRP A 30 22.13 -1.27 4.94
CA TRP A 30 21.22 -0.28 4.33
C TRP A 30 20.22 -0.93 3.39
N TYR A 31 20.63 -1.96 2.66
CA TYR A 31 19.75 -2.76 1.83
C TYR A 31 18.74 -3.52 2.69
N SER A 32 19.16 -4.29 3.70
CA SER A 32 18.24 -5.06 4.54
C SER A 32 17.22 -4.15 5.25
N ALA A 33 17.64 -3.00 5.76
CA ALA A 33 16.75 -2.03 6.41
C ALA A 33 15.71 -1.40 5.47
N ARG A 34 15.99 -1.28 4.16
CA ARG A 34 15.04 -0.75 3.17
C ARG A 34 14.15 -1.82 2.52
N PHE A 35 14.62 -3.06 2.47
CA PHE A 35 13.92 -4.15 1.79
C PHE A 35 13.00 -4.96 2.72
N ASP A 36 13.11 -4.82 4.04
CA ASP A 36 12.13 -5.34 4.99
C ASP A 36 10.84 -4.49 4.98
N LYS A 37 10.10 -4.57 3.87
CA LYS A 37 8.81 -3.91 3.72
C LYS A 37 7.80 -4.63 4.60
N GLN A 38 7.61 -4.14 5.82
CA GLN A 38 6.50 -4.58 6.65
C GLN A 38 5.19 -4.20 5.95
N PRO A 39 4.29 -5.17 5.69
CA PRO A 39 3.00 -4.87 5.10
C PRO A 39 2.20 -4.01 6.10
N VAL A 40 1.89 -2.77 5.71
CA VAL A 40 1.11 -1.83 6.53
C VAL A 40 -0.37 -2.21 6.56
N HIS A 41 -0.87 -2.79 5.46
CA HIS A 41 -2.27 -3.21 5.33
C HIS A 41 -2.37 -4.74 5.49
N THR A 42 -2.32 -5.21 6.73
CA THR A 42 -2.57 -6.63 7.08
C THR A 42 -4.05 -6.93 7.35
N SER A 43 -4.93 -5.94 7.12
CA SER A 43 -6.37 -6.12 7.32
C SER A 43 -6.88 -7.29 6.48
N VAL A 44 -7.45 -8.29 7.17
CA VAL A 44 -8.16 -9.43 6.57
C VAL A 44 -9.43 -8.96 5.84
N LEU A 45 -9.95 -7.78 6.23
CA LEU A 45 -11.19 -7.23 5.69
C LEU A 45 -10.94 -6.64 4.30
N SER A 46 -11.43 -7.32 3.25
CA SER A 46 -11.47 -6.72 1.91
C SER A 46 -12.42 -5.52 1.89
N GLY A 47 -12.24 -4.58 0.95
CA GLY A 47 -13.16 -3.44 0.85
C GLY A 47 -14.60 -3.88 0.53
N GLN A 48 -14.78 -5.03 -0.14
CA GLN A 48 -16.09 -5.66 -0.29
C GLN A 48 -16.68 -6.13 1.04
N GLN A 49 -15.89 -6.79 1.90
CA GLN A 49 -16.38 -7.22 3.23
C GLN A 49 -16.73 -6.03 4.12
N TRP A 50 -15.95 -4.94 4.03
CA TRP A 50 -16.29 -3.68 4.68
C TRP A 50 -17.62 -3.13 4.16
N LEU A 51 -17.82 -3.10 2.84
CA LEU A 51 -19.08 -2.63 2.24
C LEU A 51 -20.27 -3.49 2.67
N ASP A 52 -20.11 -4.81 2.73
CA ASP A 52 -21.15 -5.74 3.16
C ASP A 52 -21.53 -5.49 4.63
N GLU A 53 -20.55 -5.24 5.51
CA GLU A 53 -20.81 -4.81 6.89
C GLU A 53 -21.60 -3.50 6.93
N ARG A 54 -21.26 -2.53 6.07
CA ARG A 54 -21.98 -1.24 6.02
C ARG A 54 -23.40 -1.38 5.52
N LEU A 55 -23.62 -2.25 4.53
CA LEU A 55 -24.96 -2.55 4.03
C LEU A 55 -25.82 -3.31 5.05
N ALA A 56 -25.21 -4.19 5.86
CA ALA A 56 -25.89 -4.92 6.93
C ALA A 56 -26.16 -4.08 8.19
N GLY A 57 -25.37 -3.03 8.42
CA GLY A 57 -25.46 -2.16 9.59
C GLY A 57 -26.64 -1.16 9.59
N HIS A 58 -26.56 -0.12 10.41
CA HIS A 58 -27.63 0.88 10.53
C HIS A 58 -27.64 1.91 9.39
N ASP A 59 -28.81 2.28 8.87
CA ASP A 59 -28.96 3.18 7.71
C ASP A 59 -28.35 4.56 7.92
N ALA A 60 -28.51 5.15 9.12
CA ALA A 60 -27.88 6.42 9.45
C ALA A 60 -26.34 6.35 9.41
N ARG A 61 -25.75 5.21 9.81
CA ARG A 61 -24.30 5.00 9.76
C ARG A 61 -23.81 4.95 8.32
N PHE A 62 -24.54 4.23 7.47
CA PHE A 62 -24.27 4.15 6.04
C PHE A 62 -24.37 5.52 5.37
N HIS A 63 -25.42 6.29 5.68
CA HIS A 63 -25.61 7.64 5.16
C HIS A 63 -24.48 8.58 5.58
N ASN A 64 -24.03 8.51 6.83
CA ASN A 64 -22.94 9.35 7.32
C ASN A 64 -21.60 9.04 6.62
N GLU A 65 -21.40 7.81 6.14
CA GLU A 65 -20.13 7.39 5.53
C GLU A 65 -20.08 7.53 4.01
N LEU A 66 -21.21 7.32 3.33
CA LEU A 66 -21.29 7.36 1.86
C LEU A 66 -22.19 8.49 1.34
N GLY A 67 -22.71 9.34 2.22
CA GLY A 67 -23.52 10.52 1.88
C GLY A 67 -24.88 10.22 1.27
N MET A 68 -25.34 8.98 1.28
CA MET A 68 -26.63 8.58 0.72
C MET A 68 -27.22 7.35 1.42
N ASN A 69 -28.52 7.14 1.27
CA ASN A 69 -29.18 5.94 1.77
C ASN A 69 -28.80 4.69 0.95
N LYS A 70 -28.78 3.51 1.57
CA LYS A 70 -28.56 2.20 0.93
C LYS A 70 -29.41 1.97 -0.31
N PHE A 71 -30.68 2.39 -0.29
CA PHE A 71 -31.56 2.26 -1.45
C PHE A 71 -31.05 3.08 -2.65
N VAL A 72 -30.65 4.33 -2.39
CA VAL A 72 -30.08 5.23 -3.41
C VAL A 72 -28.77 4.67 -3.94
N PHE A 73 -27.91 4.16 -3.05
CA PHE A 73 -26.66 3.51 -3.42
C PHE A 73 -26.88 2.34 -4.38
N ARG A 74 -27.81 1.41 -4.06
CA ARG A 74 -28.12 0.27 -4.93
C ARG A 74 -28.69 0.72 -6.27
N ARG A 75 -29.54 1.75 -6.28
CA ARG A 75 -30.10 2.29 -7.53
C ARG A 75 -29.02 2.95 -8.38
N LEU A 76 -28.12 3.70 -7.77
CA LEU A 76 -26.99 4.33 -8.43
C LEU A 76 -26.05 3.27 -9.03
N LEU A 77 -25.73 2.22 -8.28
CA LEU A 77 -24.91 1.11 -8.77
C LEU A 77 -25.53 0.47 -10.03
N LEU A 78 -26.83 0.15 -10.00
CA LEU A 78 -27.53 -0.41 -11.16
C LEU A 78 -27.46 0.49 -12.39
N VAL A 79 -27.68 1.80 -12.20
CA VAL A 79 -27.61 2.80 -13.29
C VAL A 79 -26.18 2.88 -13.85
N LEU A 80 -25.17 2.86 -12.98
CA LEU A 80 -23.77 2.93 -13.43
C LEU A 80 -23.32 1.66 -14.15
N GLU A 81 -23.78 0.49 -13.71
CA GLU A 81 -23.51 -0.77 -14.40
C GLU A 81 -24.19 -0.82 -15.78
N ALA A 82 -25.44 -0.37 -15.86
CA ALA A 82 -26.21 -0.39 -17.11
C ALA A 82 -25.77 0.70 -18.11
N ASP A 83 -25.67 1.95 -17.66
CA ASP A 83 -25.57 3.13 -18.52
C ASP A 83 -24.13 3.67 -18.62
N ALA A 84 -23.34 3.55 -17.55
CA ALA A 84 -21.98 4.07 -17.47
C ALA A 84 -20.89 2.99 -17.66
N ARG A 85 -21.29 1.73 -17.92
CA ARG A 85 -20.41 0.56 -18.06
C ARG A 85 -19.46 0.36 -16.87
N LEU A 86 -19.89 0.72 -15.67
CA LEU A 86 -19.13 0.39 -14.47
C LEU A 86 -19.11 -1.14 -14.30
N HIS A 87 -17.94 -1.73 -14.19
CA HIS A 87 -17.78 -3.16 -13.99
C HIS A 87 -16.64 -3.45 -13.02
N GLY A 88 -16.74 -4.60 -12.34
CA GLY A 88 -15.67 -5.07 -11.47
C GLY A 88 -14.36 -5.23 -12.24
N THR A 89 -13.24 -4.89 -11.60
CA THR A 89 -11.91 -5.23 -12.08
C THR A 89 -11.50 -6.61 -11.55
N ARG A 90 -10.28 -7.06 -11.86
CA ARG A 90 -9.75 -8.35 -11.39
C ARG A 90 -9.81 -8.53 -9.85
N HIS A 91 -9.73 -7.45 -9.09
CA HIS A 91 -9.62 -7.52 -7.62
C HIS A 91 -10.62 -6.63 -6.87
N VAL A 92 -11.41 -5.80 -7.56
CA VAL A 92 -12.32 -4.82 -6.91
C VAL A 92 -13.68 -4.86 -7.60
N HIS A 93 -14.73 -5.18 -6.84
CA HIS A 93 -16.09 -5.24 -7.36
C HIS A 93 -16.64 -3.85 -7.72
N ALA A 94 -17.60 -3.76 -8.65
CA ALA A 94 -18.19 -2.48 -9.05
C ALA A 94 -18.83 -1.73 -7.85
N ALA A 95 -19.50 -2.47 -6.96
CA ALA A 95 -20.08 -1.93 -5.73
C ALA A 95 -19.00 -1.34 -4.80
N GLU A 96 -17.89 -2.05 -4.62
CA GLU A 96 -16.74 -1.61 -3.83
C GLU A 96 -16.08 -0.37 -4.44
N GLN A 97 -15.89 -0.32 -5.76
CA GLN A 97 -15.35 0.86 -6.46
C GLN A 97 -16.23 2.09 -6.21
N LEU A 98 -17.56 1.94 -6.35
CA LEU A 98 -18.50 3.01 -6.09
C LEU A 98 -18.46 3.44 -4.61
N ALA A 99 -18.39 2.49 -3.69
CA ALA A 99 -18.33 2.78 -2.26
C ALA A 99 -17.05 3.54 -1.89
N ILE A 100 -15.88 3.15 -2.43
CA ILE A 100 -14.61 3.87 -2.25
C ILE A 100 -14.74 5.31 -2.77
N PHE A 101 -15.28 5.48 -3.99
CA PHE A 101 -15.47 6.79 -4.59
C PHE A 101 -16.38 7.70 -3.76
N LEU A 102 -17.51 7.17 -3.28
CA LEU A 102 -18.43 7.92 -2.44
C LEU A 102 -17.81 8.24 -1.07
N HIS A 103 -17.12 7.28 -0.46
CA HIS A 103 -16.45 7.51 0.81
C HIS A 103 -15.40 8.62 0.71
N TYR A 104 -14.64 8.65 -0.39
CA TYR A 104 -13.70 9.71 -0.71
C TYR A 104 -14.37 11.07 -0.88
N THR A 105 -15.36 11.14 -1.77
CA THR A 105 -16.00 12.41 -2.16
C THR A 105 -16.85 13.00 -1.04
N CYS A 106 -17.59 12.18 -0.28
CA CYS A 106 -18.43 12.65 0.82
C CYS A 106 -17.63 13.15 2.03
N ARG A 107 -16.42 12.64 2.24
CA ARG A 107 -15.57 13.04 3.36
C ARG A 107 -14.50 14.06 2.99
N GLY A 108 -14.29 14.34 1.70
CA GLY A 108 -13.22 15.24 1.24
C GLY A 108 -11.83 14.76 1.66
N LEU A 109 -11.62 13.45 1.74
CA LEU A 109 -10.36 12.87 2.20
C LEU A 109 -9.26 13.08 1.16
N SER A 110 -8.01 13.07 1.61
CA SER A 110 -6.88 12.89 0.68
C SER A 110 -6.72 11.40 0.35
N ASN A 111 -6.12 11.07 -0.80
CA ASN A 111 -5.82 9.67 -1.15
C ASN A 111 -5.01 8.93 -0.08
N ARG A 112 -4.15 9.65 0.65
CA ARG A 112 -3.41 9.09 1.80
C ARG A 112 -4.35 8.62 2.90
N ALA A 113 -5.35 9.44 3.24
CA ALA A 113 -6.32 9.12 4.28
C ALA A 113 -7.35 8.03 3.89
N LEU A 114 -7.44 7.66 2.61
CA LEU A 114 -8.19 6.47 2.17
C LEU A 114 -7.38 5.18 2.32
N GLN A 115 -6.06 5.30 2.23
CA GLN A 115 -5.15 4.15 2.26
C GLN A 115 -4.79 3.77 3.69
N GLU A 116 -4.72 4.72 4.62
CA GLU A 116 -4.53 4.51 6.06
C GLU A 116 -5.73 3.81 6.72
#